data_AF-A0A0F9CTR4-F1
#
_entry.id   AF-A0A0F9CTR4-F1
#
_cell.length_a   1.000
_cell.length_b   1.000
_cell.length_c   1.000
_cell.angle_alpha   90.00
_cell.angle_beta   90.00
_cell.angle_gamma   90.00
#
_symmetry.space_group_name_H-M   'P 1'
#
loop_
_entity.id
_entity.type
_entity.pdbx_description
1 polymer ?
#
loop_
_entity_poly.entity_id
_entity_poly.type
_entity_poly.pdbx_seq_one_letter_code
_entity_poly.pdbx_strand_id
1 'polypeptide(L)'
;YITIVPKSSDIEYDSYKFTYDPSEKDKILDTANVDNWDVIGQTGLDVYPNLDAFYFTDLKSSTFDNFICYASQIASYLGENDKLRFDLESEFDNNGDFDLLLDNIRDNEFLTLFIDANIQNYDSLESLKINLLNNAEGIISTETVSIEDLVMYEFEINIDISSGMNSLRYVELEPIFRQDDIYNNDNVIGDVEFEFLEWNEELTFFDEDGNKFMKIPLQKTLKNDTTPIAYLFSDELQYLDLPAGLDFSYEVKQNEYTTLDEYTLNIPNTYLNPDNPTEEIEFKDGDTIVLRYNTPVKKGIGIGIGKMYFQDKPHGYTSQMPTSELLLVDISDYEDYTTYTDPYYYSIPLELTPFDTEFSNSFKDIKIDFDLLDGQIDPQYIVDNMVKFTDMILSIPYPNYELTIGELIVQSVSSEPIELTEYLDEQIWQFTELEKFTSDDDPSDDTYTLQRTNDPLFWGEDKWLDYVMISDENYNYYGAAIQSSEVDHQLHYVSASDYFVWNNNFDQFQEYYGSQIQLPLIVDSNTELFFAYTTSTSWQTPILLEIQNI
;
A
#
# COMPACT_ATOMS: atom_id res chain seq x y z
N TYR A 1 -27.97 -17.45 30.10
CA TYR A 1 -27.71 -16.32 29.20
C TYR A 1 -28.10 -16.78 27.81
N ILE A 2 -29.15 -16.18 27.25
CA ILE A 2 -29.53 -16.37 25.85
C ILE A 2 -28.93 -15.15 25.16
N THR A 3 -27.86 -15.34 24.41
CA THR A 3 -27.31 -14.31 23.53
C THR A 3 -28.06 -14.46 22.22
N ILE A 4 -28.91 -13.48 21.91
CA ILE A 4 -29.51 -13.35 20.58
C ILE A 4 -28.52 -12.48 19.81
N VAL A 5 -27.73 -13.10 18.94
CA VAL A 5 -26.95 -12.34 17.96
C VAL A 5 -27.94 -11.95 16.86
N PRO A 6 -28.22 -10.65 16.64
CA PRO A 6 -29.01 -10.26 15.49
C PRO A 6 -28.27 -10.74 14.24
N LYS A 7 -28.97 -11.49 13.38
CA LYS A 7 -28.45 -11.79 12.04
C LYS A 7 -28.40 -10.45 11.31
N SER A 8 -27.23 -10.04 10.79
CA SER A 8 -27.17 -8.88 9.90
C SER A 8 -28.10 -9.15 8.71
N SER A 9 -28.78 -8.10 8.26
CA SER A 9 -29.65 -8.17 7.08
C SER A 9 -28.82 -8.13 5.79
N ASP A 10 -27.61 -7.59 5.88
CA ASP A 10 -26.64 -7.53 4.80
C ASP A 10 -26.28 -8.93 4.27
N ILE A 11 -25.99 -8.99 2.97
CA ILE A 11 -25.75 -10.25 2.26
C ILE A 11 -24.31 -10.28 1.76
N GLU A 12 -23.60 -11.36 2.10
CA GLU A 12 -22.24 -11.62 1.67
C GLU A 12 -22.24 -12.72 0.60
N TYR A 13 -21.49 -12.49 -0.48
CA TYR A 13 -21.29 -13.45 -1.55
C TYR A 13 -19.79 -13.59 -1.84
N ASP A 14 -19.25 -14.78 -1.61
CA ASP A 14 -17.79 -15.01 -1.54
C ASP A 14 -17.34 -16.29 -2.28
N SER A 15 -18.18 -16.86 -3.15
CA SER A 15 -17.88 -18.14 -3.78
C SER A 15 -18.34 -18.20 -5.24
N TYR A 16 -17.39 -18.19 -6.17
CA TYR A 16 -17.63 -18.19 -7.61
C TYR A 16 -17.55 -19.59 -8.20
N LYS A 17 -18.60 -20.00 -8.92
CA LYS A 17 -18.69 -21.34 -9.47
C LYS A 17 -17.86 -21.49 -10.74
N PHE A 18 -17.11 -22.60 -10.81
CA PHE A 18 -16.36 -23.00 -11.99
C PHE A 18 -16.33 -24.53 -12.10
N THR A 19 -15.95 -25.03 -13.28
CA THR A 19 -15.79 -26.47 -13.51
C THR A 19 -14.32 -26.82 -13.66
N TYR A 20 -13.80 -27.71 -12.81
CA TYR A 20 -12.40 -28.14 -12.85
C TYR A 20 -12.23 -29.55 -12.26
N ASP A 21 -11.58 -30.45 -12.99
CA ASP A 21 -11.24 -31.80 -12.52
C ASP A 21 -9.89 -31.80 -11.76
N PRO A 22 -9.89 -31.92 -10.42
CA PRO A 22 -8.67 -31.90 -9.63
C PRO A 22 -7.86 -33.20 -9.72
N SER A 23 -8.38 -34.24 -10.39
CA SER A 23 -7.70 -35.54 -10.57
C SER A 23 -6.71 -35.55 -11.75
N GLU A 24 -6.85 -34.60 -12.69
CA GLU A 24 -5.93 -34.39 -13.81
C GLU A 24 -4.98 -33.20 -13.57
N LYS A 25 -4.33 -33.12 -12.39
CA LYS A 25 -3.43 -32.02 -12.00
C LYS A 25 -2.34 -31.69 -13.04
N ASP A 26 -1.91 -32.67 -13.83
CA ASP A 26 -0.85 -32.54 -14.83
C ASP A 26 -1.39 -32.16 -16.23
N LYS A 27 -2.71 -31.93 -16.36
CA LYS A 27 -3.36 -31.58 -17.61
C LYS A 27 -4.49 -30.58 -17.35
N ILE A 28 -4.16 -29.30 -17.34
CA ILE A 28 -5.15 -28.26 -17.62
C ILE A 28 -5.53 -28.43 -19.11
N LEU A 29 -6.54 -29.25 -19.39
CA LEU A 29 -6.97 -29.59 -20.76
C LEU A 29 -7.86 -28.51 -21.39
N ASP A 30 -8.45 -27.67 -20.56
CA ASP A 30 -9.32 -26.55 -20.94
C ASP A 30 -9.15 -25.41 -19.93
N THR A 31 -9.49 -24.18 -20.31
CA THR A 31 -9.47 -23.05 -19.39
C THR A 31 -10.54 -23.27 -18.33
N ALA A 32 -10.15 -23.23 -17.04
CA ALA A 32 -11.11 -23.25 -15.95
C ALA A 32 -11.86 -21.92 -15.97
N ASN A 33 -12.87 -21.78 -16.83
CA ASN A 33 -13.65 -20.56 -16.90
C ASN A 33 -14.69 -20.54 -15.78
N VAL A 34 -14.92 -19.36 -15.23
CA VAL A 34 -15.99 -19.08 -14.28
C VAL A 34 -17.29 -18.90 -15.06
N ASP A 35 -18.41 -19.46 -14.58
CA ASP A 35 -19.62 -19.62 -15.39
C ASP A 35 -20.29 -18.27 -15.77
N ASN A 36 -20.27 -17.27 -14.88
CA ASN A 36 -21.08 -16.03 -15.00
C ASN A 36 -20.25 -14.75 -15.07
N TRP A 37 -18.96 -14.88 -15.32
CA TRP A 37 -18.05 -13.75 -15.56
C TRP A 37 -17.43 -13.89 -16.95
N ASP A 38 -17.33 -12.78 -17.67
CA ASP A 38 -16.81 -12.75 -19.04
C ASP A 38 -16.00 -11.48 -19.30
N VAL A 39 -14.99 -11.57 -20.16
CA VAL A 39 -14.23 -10.43 -20.68
C VAL A 39 -14.74 -10.03 -22.06
N ILE A 40 -15.52 -8.94 -22.10
CA ILE A 40 -16.01 -8.36 -23.34
C ILE A 40 -14.86 -7.62 -24.03
N GLY A 41 -14.46 -8.08 -25.22
CA GLY A 41 -13.41 -7.44 -26.03
C GLY A 41 -12.31 -8.41 -26.48
N GLN A 42 -12.12 -9.51 -25.75
CA GLN A 42 -11.14 -10.53 -26.07
C GLN A 42 -11.75 -11.77 -26.76
N THR A 43 -10.89 -12.55 -27.41
CA THR A 43 -11.24 -13.89 -27.91
C THR A 43 -10.19 -14.87 -27.40
N GLY A 44 -10.51 -15.62 -26.34
CA GLY A 44 -9.63 -16.66 -25.80
C GLY A 44 -9.49 -16.60 -24.28
N LEU A 45 -8.59 -15.74 -23.78
CA LEU A 45 -8.39 -15.58 -22.34
C LEU A 45 -9.60 -14.88 -21.73
N ASP A 46 -10.16 -15.48 -20.69
CA ASP A 46 -11.42 -15.06 -20.07
C ASP A 46 -11.20 -14.86 -18.57
N VAL A 47 -12.17 -15.23 -17.74
CA VAL A 47 -12.11 -15.13 -16.29
C VAL A 47 -11.78 -16.50 -15.68
N TYR A 48 -10.76 -16.51 -14.82
CA TYR A 48 -10.24 -17.72 -14.20
C TYR A 48 -10.47 -17.71 -12.69
N PRO A 49 -10.65 -18.87 -12.03
CA PRO A 49 -10.55 -18.95 -10.59
C PRO A 49 -9.10 -18.68 -10.17
N ASN A 50 -8.92 -17.86 -9.13
CA ASN A 50 -7.63 -17.72 -8.48
C ASN A 50 -7.35 -18.98 -7.63
N LEU A 51 -6.60 -19.94 -8.19
CA LEU A 51 -6.30 -21.20 -7.51
C LEU A 51 -5.25 -21.07 -6.40
N ASP A 52 -4.59 -19.91 -6.30
CA ASP A 52 -3.72 -19.58 -5.17
C ASP A 52 -4.54 -19.10 -3.95
N ALA A 53 -5.81 -18.71 -4.17
CA ALA A 53 -6.78 -18.43 -3.11
C ALA A 53 -7.55 -19.69 -2.70
N PHE A 54 -8.38 -19.57 -1.65
CA PHE A 54 -9.18 -20.70 -1.16
C PHE A 54 -10.19 -21.14 -2.23
N TYR A 55 -10.22 -22.43 -2.56
CA TYR A 55 -11.23 -23.02 -3.42
C TYR A 55 -11.63 -24.41 -2.89
N PHE A 56 -12.84 -24.86 -3.22
CA PHE A 56 -13.34 -26.18 -2.82
C PHE A 56 -14.20 -26.83 -3.91
N THR A 57 -14.30 -28.16 -3.88
CA THR A 57 -15.15 -28.94 -4.78
C THR A 57 -16.46 -29.30 -4.09
N ASP A 58 -17.60 -29.03 -4.73
CA ASP A 58 -18.89 -29.53 -4.26
C ASP A 58 -19.10 -30.98 -4.68
N LEU A 59 -18.79 -31.89 -3.76
CA LEU A 59 -18.92 -33.33 -3.96
C LEU A 59 -20.37 -33.81 -4.19
N LYS A 60 -21.39 -33.02 -3.84
CA LYS A 60 -22.79 -33.42 -4.04
C LYS A 60 -23.27 -33.15 -5.45
N SER A 61 -22.89 -32.00 -6.01
CA SER A 61 -23.29 -31.58 -7.35
C SER A 61 -22.33 -32.11 -8.42
N SER A 62 -21.10 -32.47 -8.03
CA SER A 62 -20.11 -33.09 -8.92
C SER A 62 -20.48 -34.53 -9.30
N THR A 63 -20.09 -34.91 -10.52
CA THR A 63 -20.18 -36.26 -11.08
C THR A 63 -18.79 -36.77 -11.47
N PHE A 64 -18.68 -38.03 -11.91
CA PHE A 64 -17.40 -38.61 -12.32
C PHE A 64 -16.77 -37.91 -13.54
N ASP A 65 -17.60 -37.29 -14.39
CA ASP A 65 -17.18 -36.63 -15.63
C ASP A 65 -17.28 -35.09 -15.55
N ASN A 66 -17.76 -34.54 -14.42
CA ASN A 66 -17.96 -33.09 -14.27
C ASN A 66 -17.82 -32.68 -12.79
N PHE A 67 -16.79 -31.91 -12.47
CA PHE A 67 -16.44 -31.49 -11.12
C PHE A 67 -16.77 -30.01 -10.92
N ILE A 68 -17.82 -29.76 -10.13
CA ILE A 68 -18.26 -28.40 -9.78
C ILE A 68 -17.43 -27.93 -8.59
N CYS A 69 -16.73 -26.82 -8.79
CA CYS A 69 -15.89 -26.18 -7.79
C CYS A 69 -16.34 -24.73 -7.55
N TYR A 70 -15.90 -24.19 -6.43
CA TYR A 70 -16.13 -22.81 -6.02
C TYR A 70 -14.81 -22.18 -5.59
N ALA A 71 -14.51 -20.99 -6.11
CA ALA A 71 -13.32 -20.21 -5.76
C ALA A 71 -13.72 -18.97 -4.98
N SER A 72 -12.93 -18.60 -3.97
CA SER A 72 -13.14 -17.38 -3.20
C SER A 72 -12.77 -16.11 -3.95
N GLN A 73 -11.94 -16.24 -4.99
CA GLN A 73 -11.49 -15.14 -5.83
C GLN A 73 -11.41 -15.60 -7.28
N ILE A 74 -11.66 -14.66 -8.19
CA ILE A 74 -11.45 -14.83 -9.62
C ILE A 74 -10.37 -13.85 -10.09
N ALA A 75 -9.76 -14.11 -11.23
CA ALA A 75 -8.73 -13.29 -11.83
C ALA A 75 -8.98 -13.15 -13.34
N SER A 76 -8.71 -11.96 -13.86
CA SER A 76 -8.80 -11.64 -15.27
C SER A 76 -7.72 -10.65 -15.69
N TYR A 77 -7.39 -10.61 -16.98
CA TYR A 77 -6.50 -9.61 -17.57
C TYR A 77 -7.30 -8.72 -18.51
N LEU A 78 -7.34 -7.42 -18.22
CA LEU A 78 -8.06 -6.43 -19.03
C LEU A 78 -7.06 -5.52 -19.72
N GLY A 79 -7.11 -5.50 -21.06
CA GLY A 79 -6.39 -4.54 -21.89
C GLY A 79 -7.25 -3.34 -22.26
N GLU A 80 -6.72 -2.51 -23.16
CA GLU A 80 -7.44 -1.34 -23.69
C GLU A 80 -8.72 -1.76 -24.43
N ASN A 81 -9.86 -1.19 -24.02
CA ASN A 81 -11.23 -1.47 -24.49
C ASN A 81 -11.85 -2.79 -24.01
N ASP A 82 -11.13 -3.60 -23.22
CA ASP A 82 -11.71 -4.78 -22.61
C ASP A 82 -12.59 -4.40 -21.42
N LYS A 83 -13.59 -5.21 -21.13
CA LYS A 83 -14.51 -4.98 -20.01
C LYS A 83 -14.80 -6.27 -19.28
N LEU A 84 -14.66 -6.25 -17.97
CA LEU A 84 -15.05 -7.38 -17.13
C LEU A 84 -16.54 -7.28 -16.82
N ARG A 85 -17.32 -8.30 -17.17
CA ARG A 85 -18.77 -8.31 -16.99
C ARG A 85 -19.18 -9.46 -16.06
N PHE A 86 -20.07 -9.15 -15.13
CA PHE A 86 -20.72 -10.10 -14.24
C PHE A 86 -22.21 -10.22 -14.57
N ASP A 87 -22.71 -11.44 -14.81
CA ASP A 87 -24.13 -11.75 -15.02
C ASP A 87 -24.81 -12.13 -13.70
N LEU A 88 -25.40 -11.13 -13.04
CA LEU A 88 -26.11 -11.28 -11.76
C LEU A 88 -27.30 -12.24 -11.88
N GLU A 89 -27.99 -12.23 -13.02
CA GLU A 89 -29.17 -13.07 -13.20
C GLU A 89 -28.80 -14.54 -13.28
N SER A 90 -27.78 -14.87 -14.07
CA SER A 90 -27.31 -16.26 -14.19
C SER A 90 -26.62 -16.75 -12.91
N GLU A 91 -25.97 -15.86 -12.15
CA GLU A 91 -25.31 -16.24 -10.88
C GLU A 91 -26.29 -16.44 -9.72
N PHE A 92 -27.32 -15.59 -9.59
CA PHE A 92 -28.21 -15.63 -8.43
C PHE A 92 -29.53 -16.39 -8.68
N ASP A 93 -29.95 -16.59 -9.93
CA ASP A 93 -31.16 -17.38 -10.22
C ASP A 93 -30.92 -18.88 -9.99
N ASN A 94 -31.69 -19.48 -9.08
CA ASN A 94 -31.57 -20.89 -8.65
C ASN A 94 -30.24 -21.25 -7.96
N ASN A 95 -29.58 -20.30 -7.31
CA ASN A 95 -28.40 -20.46 -6.47
C ASN A 95 -28.72 -20.56 -4.95
N GLY A 96 -29.84 -21.19 -4.61
CA GLY A 96 -30.16 -21.63 -3.25
C GLY A 96 -30.38 -20.47 -2.27
N ASP A 97 -29.39 -20.19 -1.42
CA ASP A 97 -29.51 -19.16 -0.39
C ASP A 97 -29.52 -17.73 -1.00
N PHE A 98 -29.11 -17.58 -2.26
CA PHE A 98 -29.08 -16.30 -2.99
C PHE A 98 -30.25 -16.11 -3.98
N ASP A 99 -31.20 -17.04 -4.05
CA ASP A 99 -32.33 -16.99 -5.01
C ASP A 99 -33.16 -15.69 -4.92
N LEU A 100 -33.23 -15.10 -3.73
CA LEU A 100 -33.97 -13.86 -3.49
C LEU A 100 -33.11 -12.60 -3.66
N LEU A 101 -31.79 -12.72 -3.76
CA LEU A 101 -30.88 -11.59 -3.78
C LEU A 101 -31.15 -10.70 -5.00
N LEU A 102 -31.31 -11.30 -6.18
CA LEU A 102 -31.61 -10.55 -7.41
C LEU A 102 -32.96 -9.83 -7.34
N ASP A 103 -33.98 -10.49 -6.80
CA ASP A 103 -35.31 -9.89 -6.62
C ASP A 103 -35.25 -8.71 -5.65
N ASN A 104 -34.54 -8.86 -4.53
CA ASN A 104 -34.34 -7.81 -3.54
C ASN A 104 -33.54 -6.62 -4.13
N ILE A 105 -32.51 -6.86 -4.96
CA ILE A 105 -31.82 -5.80 -5.70
C ILE A 105 -32.79 -5.07 -6.63
N ARG A 106 -33.59 -5.80 -7.41
CA ARG A 106 -34.55 -5.23 -8.37
C ARG A 106 -35.69 -4.45 -7.68
N ASP A 107 -36.06 -4.87 -6.48
CA ASP A 107 -37.03 -4.18 -5.62
C ASP A 107 -36.42 -2.99 -4.87
N ASN A 108 -35.12 -2.72 -5.05
CA ASN A 108 -34.34 -1.66 -4.41
C ASN A 108 -34.34 -1.82 -2.88
N GLU A 109 -34.09 -3.02 -2.38
CA GLU A 109 -33.92 -3.27 -0.94
C GLU A 109 -32.53 -2.91 -0.44
N PHE A 110 -31.52 -2.83 -1.31
CA PHE A 110 -30.14 -2.47 -0.96
C PHE A 110 -29.79 -1.01 -1.22
N LEU A 111 -28.76 -0.50 -0.54
CA LEU A 111 -28.15 0.81 -0.76
C LEU A 111 -26.96 0.73 -1.71
N THR A 112 -25.98 -0.09 -1.34
CA THR A 112 -24.67 -0.14 -2.01
C THR A 112 -24.23 -1.58 -2.18
N LEU A 113 -23.59 -1.86 -3.30
CA LEU A 113 -22.82 -3.07 -3.56
C LEU A 113 -21.35 -2.73 -3.43
N PHE A 114 -20.66 -3.45 -2.56
CA PHE A 114 -19.22 -3.40 -2.37
C PHE A 114 -18.60 -4.63 -3.03
N ILE A 115 -17.54 -4.43 -3.80
CA ILE A 115 -16.79 -5.49 -4.46
C ILE A 115 -15.33 -5.35 -4.05
N ASP A 116 -14.83 -6.32 -3.28
CA ASP A 116 -13.40 -6.46 -3.00
C ASP A 116 -12.65 -6.80 -4.30
N ALA A 117 -11.65 -6.00 -4.64
CA ALA A 117 -10.84 -6.20 -5.83
C ALA A 117 -9.36 -6.06 -5.52
N ASN A 118 -8.53 -6.71 -6.33
CA ASN A 118 -7.09 -6.54 -6.31
C ASN A 118 -6.61 -6.22 -7.72
N ILE A 119 -6.02 -5.03 -7.91
CA ILE A 119 -5.62 -4.56 -9.22
C ILE A 119 -4.09 -4.52 -9.31
N GLN A 120 -3.53 -5.36 -10.17
CA GLN A 120 -2.12 -5.31 -10.54
C GLN A 120 -1.89 -4.32 -11.67
N ASN A 121 -0.73 -3.66 -11.68
CA ASN A 121 -0.39 -2.61 -12.63
C ASN A 121 -1.39 -1.43 -12.59
N TYR A 122 -1.91 -1.11 -11.40
CA TYR A 122 -2.90 -0.05 -11.19
C TYR A 122 -2.34 1.34 -11.52
N ASP A 123 -1.01 1.54 -11.48
CA ASP A 123 -0.35 2.80 -11.88
C ASP A 123 -0.62 3.19 -13.34
N SER A 124 -1.01 2.21 -14.17
CA SER A 124 -1.41 2.42 -15.56
C SER A 124 -2.85 2.92 -15.73
N LEU A 125 -3.67 2.87 -14.67
CA LEU A 125 -5.06 3.31 -14.66
C LEU A 125 -5.17 4.79 -14.31
N GLU A 126 -6.11 5.45 -14.97
CA GLU A 126 -6.60 6.77 -14.60
C GLU A 126 -7.88 6.63 -13.75
N SER A 127 -8.78 5.74 -14.15
CA SER A 127 -10.02 5.46 -13.43
C SER A 127 -10.62 4.11 -13.82
N LEU A 128 -11.55 3.62 -13.00
CA LEU A 128 -12.38 2.46 -13.32
C LEU A 128 -13.83 2.92 -13.51
N LYS A 129 -14.36 2.67 -14.69
CA LYS A 129 -15.75 3.00 -15.02
C LYS A 129 -16.65 1.80 -14.80
N ILE A 130 -17.74 2.02 -14.08
CA ILE A 130 -18.68 0.99 -13.66
C ILE A 130 -19.99 1.25 -14.38
N ASN A 131 -20.45 0.29 -15.18
CA ASN A 131 -21.73 0.38 -15.87
C ASN A 131 -22.69 -0.67 -15.31
N LEU A 132 -23.87 -0.24 -14.88
CA LEU A 132 -24.98 -1.13 -14.56
C LEU A 132 -25.88 -1.26 -15.78
N LEU A 133 -26.07 -2.50 -16.25
CA LEU A 133 -26.73 -2.76 -17.52
C LEU A 133 -28.00 -3.58 -17.33
N ASN A 134 -28.99 -3.31 -18.18
CA ASN A 134 -30.17 -4.15 -18.31
C ASN A 134 -29.95 -5.35 -19.24
N ASN A 135 -30.96 -6.20 -19.38
CA ASN A 135 -30.91 -7.38 -20.26
C ASN A 135 -30.66 -7.07 -21.75
N ALA A 136 -31.01 -5.87 -22.22
CA ALA A 136 -30.73 -5.42 -23.59
C ALA A 136 -29.38 -4.69 -23.70
N GLU A 137 -28.52 -4.80 -22.69
CA GLU A 137 -27.23 -4.10 -22.54
C GLU A 137 -27.36 -2.57 -22.57
N GLY A 138 -28.55 -2.06 -22.24
CA GLY A 138 -28.76 -0.63 -22.04
C GLY A 138 -28.25 -0.21 -20.67
N ILE A 139 -27.48 0.88 -20.64
CA ILE A 139 -26.96 1.49 -19.40
C ILE A 139 -28.12 2.02 -18.55
N ILE A 140 -28.20 1.56 -17.31
CA ILE A 140 -29.10 2.01 -16.25
C ILE A 140 -28.44 3.17 -15.49
N SER A 141 -27.23 2.93 -15.01
CA SER A 141 -26.36 3.93 -14.38
C SER A 141 -24.91 3.70 -14.78
N THR A 142 -24.13 4.78 -14.70
CA THR A 142 -22.69 4.75 -14.90
C THR A 142 -22.06 5.56 -13.78
N GLU A 143 -21.04 4.98 -13.18
CA GLU A 143 -20.18 5.61 -12.18
C GLU A 143 -18.73 5.52 -12.66
N THR A 144 -17.87 6.41 -12.18
CA THR A 144 -16.45 6.38 -12.50
C THR A 144 -15.69 6.68 -11.22
N VAL A 145 -14.88 5.72 -10.81
CA VAL A 145 -14.07 5.78 -9.59
C VAL A 145 -12.64 6.10 -10.00
N SER A 146 -12.06 7.15 -9.43
CA SER A 146 -10.67 7.52 -9.74
C SER A 146 -9.69 6.49 -9.18
N ILE A 147 -8.47 6.44 -9.71
CA ILE A 147 -7.45 5.57 -9.13
C ILE A 147 -7.09 5.98 -7.70
N GLU A 148 -7.11 7.28 -7.40
CA GLU A 148 -6.86 7.81 -6.06
C GLU A 148 -7.93 7.30 -5.06
N ASP A 149 -9.20 7.32 -5.45
CA ASP A 149 -10.28 6.76 -4.64
C ASP A 149 -10.10 5.26 -4.45
N LEU A 150 -9.81 4.50 -5.52
CA LEU A 150 -9.58 3.06 -5.43
C LEU A 150 -8.43 2.73 -4.46
N VAL A 151 -7.29 3.43 -4.55
CA VAL A 151 -6.17 3.21 -3.63
C VAL A 151 -6.54 3.59 -2.19
N MET A 152 -7.27 4.70 -2.01
CA MET A 152 -7.74 5.14 -0.69
C MET A 152 -8.68 4.12 -0.04
N TYR A 153 -9.46 3.38 -0.84
CA TYR A 153 -10.37 2.34 -0.37
C TYR A 153 -9.77 0.93 -0.48
N GLU A 154 -8.44 0.80 -0.54
CA GLU A 154 -7.75 -0.50 -0.65
C GLU A 154 -8.27 -1.39 -1.79
N PHE A 155 -8.67 -0.75 -2.89
CA PHE A 155 -9.30 -1.32 -4.08
C PHE A 155 -10.70 -1.93 -3.88
N GLU A 156 -11.38 -1.61 -2.79
CA GLU A 156 -12.82 -1.87 -2.62
C GLU A 156 -13.63 -0.96 -3.59
N ILE A 157 -14.44 -1.59 -4.44
CA ILE A 157 -15.26 -0.89 -5.44
C ILE A 157 -16.68 -0.72 -4.89
N ASN A 158 -17.10 0.53 -4.75
CA ASN A 158 -18.43 0.89 -4.23
C ASN A 158 -19.37 1.24 -5.39
N ILE A 159 -20.57 0.67 -5.39
CA ILE A 159 -21.56 0.83 -6.45
C ILE A 159 -22.92 1.18 -5.84
N ASP A 160 -23.46 2.36 -6.16
CA ASP A 160 -24.81 2.75 -5.76
C ASP A 160 -25.87 1.90 -6.48
N ILE A 161 -26.59 1.08 -5.71
CA ILE A 161 -27.73 0.27 -6.17
C ILE A 161 -29.04 0.67 -5.47
N SER A 162 -29.08 1.87 -4.89
CA SER A 162 -30.17 2.35 -4.03
C SER A 162 -31.47 2.62 -4.77
N SER A 163 -31.44 2.82 -6.10
CA SER A 163 -32.66 3.08 -6.87
C SER A 163 -32.51 2.76 -8.35
N GLY A 164 -33.63 2.43 -9.01
CA GLY A 164 -33.68 2.24 -10.46
C GLY A 164 -33.19 0.88 -10.95
N MET A 165 -33.09 -0.11 -10.06
CA MET A 165 -32.47 -1.43 -10.35
C MET A 165 -33.46 -2.48 -10.88
N ASN A 166 -34.71 -2.10 -11.13
CA ASN A 166 -35.79 -3.01 -11.56
C ASN A 166 -35.50 -3.84 -12.83
N SER A 167 -34.54 -3.41 -13.64
CA SER A 167 -34.15 -4.08 -14.89
C SER A 167 -32.69 -4.51 -14.90
N LEU A 168 -31.99 -4.41 -13.76
CA LEU A 168 -30.58 -4.77 -13.62
C LEU A 168 -30.35 -6.24 -13.98
N ARG A 169 -29.29 -6.47 -14.75
CA ARG A 169 -28.81 -7.81 -15.08
C ARG A 169 -27.29 -7.93 -15.01
N TYR A 170 -26.55 -6.93 -15.48
CA TYR A 170 -25.09 -7.01 -15.50
C TYR A 170 -24.44 -5.86 -14.74
N VAL A 171 -23.31 -6.16 -14.12
CA VAL A 171 -22.31 -5.18 -13.67
C VAL A 171 -21.12 -5.29 -14.63
N GLU A 172 -20.66 -4.17 -15.17
CA GLU A 172 -19.54 -4.12 -16.11
C GLU A 172 -18.48 -3.13 -15.61
N LEU A 173 -17.24 -3.60 -15.49
CA LEU A 173 -16.06 -2.83 -15.10
C LEU A 173 -15.21 -2.57 -16.35
N GLU A 174 -14.99 -1.30 -16.65
CA GLU A 174 -14.29 -0.80 -17.83
C GLU A 174 -13.07 0.03 -17.36
N PRO A 175 -11.83 -0.47 -17.48
CA PRO A 175 -10.64 0.28 -17.11
C PRO A 175 -10.40 1.43 -18.09
N ILE A 176 -10.10 2.61 -17.55
CA ILE A 176 -9.65 3.78 -18.31
C ILE A 176 -8.18 3.97 -18.00
N PHE A 177 -7.32 3.72 -19.00
CA PHE A 177 -5.87 3.82 -18.87
C PHE A 177 -5.39 5.26 -19.06
N ARG A 178 -4.33 5.62 -18.34
CA ARG A 178 -3.63 6.90 -18.48
C ARG A 178 -3.14 7.12 -19.90
N GLN A 179 -3.13 8.38 -20.31
CA GLN A 179 -2.71 8.82 -21.65
C GLN A 179 -1.57 9.83 -21.62
N ASP A 180 -0.91 9.99 -20.47
CA ASP A 180 0.25 10.87 -20.31
C ASP A 180 1.50 10.32 -21.02
N ASP A 181 2.60 11.07 -21.01
CA ASP A 181 3.78 10.77 -21.83
C ASP A 181 4.39 9.36 -21.59
N ILE A 182 4.22 8.81 -20.37
CA ILE A 182 4.70 7.47 -19.99
C ILE A 182 3.71 6.40 -20.50
N TYR A 183 2.40 6.59 -20.32
CA TYR A 183 1.36 5.61 -20.66
C TYR A 183 0.69 5.81 -22.04
N ASN A 184 1.10 6.83 -22.80
CA ASN A 184 0.59 7.18 -24.14
C ASN A 184 0.44 5.94 -25.05
N ASN A 185 -0.64 5.87 -25.83
CA ASN A 185 -0.95 4.88 -26.87
C ASN A 185 0.25 4.38 -27.73
N ASP A 186 1.20 5.24 -28.04
CA ASP A 186 2.39 4.86 -28.83
C ASP A 186 3.56 4.29 -27.99
N ASN A 187 3.45 4.27 -26.66
CA ASN A 187 4.46 3.79 -25.68
C ASN A 187 5.84 4.38 -25.98
N VAL A 188 5.90 5.69 -26.30
CA VAL A 188 7.09 6.34 -26.87
C VAL A 188 8.24 6.39 -25.86
N ILE A 189 7.93 6.66 -24.59
CA ILE A 189 8.94 6.82 -23.54
C ILE A 189 9.23 5.48 -22.84
N GLY A 190 8.21 4.72 -22.47
CA GLY A 190 8.36 3.54 -21.62
C GLY A 190 8.39 3.90 -20.14
N ASP A 191 8.35 2.89 -19.28
CA ASP A 191 8.55 3.05 -17.83
C ASP A 191 10.04 3.03 -17.49
N VAL A 192 10.47 3.85 -16.54
CA VAL A 192 11.89 4.01 -16.22
C VAL A 192 12.28 3.02 -15.13
N GLU A 193 13.29 2.21 -15.40
CA GLU A 193 13.85 1.26 -14.44
C GLU A 193 15.28 1.61 -14.06
N PHE A 194 15.62 1.29 -12.81
CA PHE A 194 16.96 1.39 -12.28
C PHE A 194 17.40 0.03 -11.74
N GLU A 195 18.57 -0.43 -12.16
CA GLU A 195 19.23 -1.63 -11.64
C GLU A 195 20.60 -1.28 -11.10
N PHE A 196 20.91 -1.78 -9.91
CA PHE A 196 22.21 -1.62 -9.28
C PHE A 196 23.05 -2.87 -9.54
N LEU A 197 24.26 -2.67 -10.06
CA LEU A 197 25.16 -3.75 -10.42
C LEU A 197 26.60 -3.40 -10.08
N GLU A 198 27.41 -4.42 -9.84
CA GLU A 198 28.83 -4.30 -9.54
C GLU A 198 29.63 -4.80 -10.74
N TRP A 199 30.63 -4.03 -11.17
CA TRP A 199 31.53 -4.45 -12.23
C TRP A 199 32.35 -5.64 -11.78
N ASN A 200 32.19 -6.76 -12.48
CA ASN A 200 32.90 -7.99 -12.19
C ASN A 200 33.79 -8.38 -13.37
N GLU A 201 35.10 -8.31 -13.17
CA GLU A 201 36.11 -8.62 -14.18
C GLU A 201 36.00 -10.07 -14.71
N GLU A 202 35.55 -11.02 -13.90
CA GLU A 202 35.35 -12.42 -14.30
C GLU A 202 34.15 -12.63 -15.24
N LEU A 203 33.22 -11.67 -15.29
CA LEU A 203 32.03 -11.68 -16.15
C LEU A 203 32.20 -10.83 -17.42
N THR A 204 33.45 -10.47 -17.74
CA THR A 204 33.77 -9.67 -18.93
C THR A 204 34.12 -10.51 -20.15
N PHE A 205 33.72 -10.01 -21.31
CA PHE A 205 33.91 -10.62 -22.63
C PHE A 205 34.51 -9.60 -23.58
N PHE A 206 34.98 -10.09 -24.73
CA PHE A 206 35.49 -9.26 -25.82
C PHE A 206 34.63 -9.45 -27.06
N ASP A 207 34.31 -8.36 -27.75
CA ASP A 207 33.58 -8.40 -29.02
C ASP A 207 34.51 -8.74 -30.20
N GLU A 208 33.96 -8.78 -31.42
CA GLU A 208 34.76 -9.05 -32.64
C GLU A 208 35.77 -7.94 -32.95
N ASP A 209 35.53 -6.73 -32.45
CA ASP A 209 36.39 -5.54 -32.62
C ASP A 209 37.46 -5.42 -31.51
N GLY A 210 37.39 -6.29 -30.49
CA GLY A 210 38.31 -6.35 -29.36
C GLY A 210 37.95 -5.43 -28.19
N ASN A 211 36.75 -4.83 -28.19
CA ASN A 211 36.26 -4.03 -27.06
C ASN A 211 35.77 -4.95 -25.95
N LYS A 212 36.07 -4.56 -24.71
CA LYS A 212 35.70 -5.31 -23.51
C LYS A 212 34.35 -4.86 -22.99
N PHE A 213 33.50 -5.80 -22.61
CA PHE A 213 32.17 -5.50 -22.07
C PHE A 213 31.75 -6.54 -21.03
N MET A 214 30.85 -6.17 -20.13
CA MET A 214 30.22 -7.08 -19.16
C MET A 214 28.79 -7.39 -19.61
N LYS A 215 28.39 -8.67 -19.51
CA LYS A 215 27.04 -9.12 -19.85
C LYS A 215 26.15 -9.11 -18.62
N ILE A 216 25.10 -8.30 -18.64
CA ILE A 216 24.13 -8.21 -17.54
C ILE A 216 22.74 -8.64 -18.02
N PRO A 217 22.17 -9.74 -17.48
CA PRO A 217 20.78 -10.08 -17.70
C PRO A 217 19.90 -9.05 -16.97
N LEU A 218 18.99 -8.43 -17.69
CA LEU A 218 18.05 -7.45 -17.14
C LEU A 218 16.90 -8.18 -16.43
N GLN A 219 16.41 -7.61 -15.34
CA GLN A 219 15.25 -8.15 -14.61
C GLN A 219 13.94 -7.92 -15.38
N LYS A 220 13.87 -6.84 -16.16
CA LYS A 220 12.69 -6.45 -16.94
C LYS A 220 13.01 -6.35 -18.44
N THR A 221 11.94 -6.35 -19.24
CA THR A 221 12.02 -6.26 -20.70
C THR A 221 12.61 -4.92 -21.14
N LEU A 222 13.63 -4.93 -22.00
CA LEU A 222 14.22 -3.70 -22.52
C LEU A 222 13.37 -3.08 -23.63
N LYS A 223 13.08 -1.78 -23.51
CA LYS A 223 12.56 -0.97 -24.61
C LYS A 223 13.69 -0.64 -25.58
N ASN A 224 13.65 -1.20 -26.78
CA ASN A 224 14.76 -1.21 -27.74
C ASN A 224 14.54 -0.35 -29.00
N ASP A 225 13.44 0.40 -29.06
CA ASP A 225 13.05 1.29 -30.16
C ASP A 225 13.47 2.76 -29.93
N THR A 226 14.13 3.05 -28.82
CA THR A 226 14.70 4.36 -28.47
C THR A 226 16.22 4.33 -28.46
N THR A 227 16.87 5.48 -28.75
CA THR A 227 18.33 5.62 -28.65
C THR A 227 18.66 6.88 -27.84
N PRO A 228 19.52 6.80 -26.82
CA PRO A 228 20.21 5.59 -26.33
C PRO A 228 19.25 4.63 -25.62
N ILE A 229 19.57 3.32 -25.64
CA ILE A 229 18.74 2.25 -25.04
C ILE A 229 18.91 2.15 -23.52
N ALA A 230 20.00 2.67 -22.97
CA ALA A 230 20.31 2.70 -21.55
C ALA A 230 21.24 3.87 -21.21
N TYR A 231 21.37 4.16 -19.92
CA TYR A 231 22.27 5.16 -19.34
C TYR A 231 22.97 4.55 -18.13
N LEU A 232 24.22 4.97 -17.88
CA LEU A 232 25.00 4.52 -16.73
C LEU A 232 25.23 5.69 -15.78
N PHE A 233 25.24 5.39 -14.49
CA PHE A 233 25.63 6.33 -13.45
C PHE A 233 26.59 5.67 -12.47
N SER A 234 27.43 6.49 -11.82
CA SER A 234 28.25 6.04 -10.69
C SER A 234 27.41 5.81 -9.42
N ASP A 235 28.04 5.30 -8.37
CA ASP A 235 27.52 5.27 -7.00
C ASP A 235 27.02 6.64 -6.49
N GLU A 236 27.70 7.72 -6.87
CA GLU A 236 27.28 9.10 -6.61
C GLU A 236 26.19 9.63 -7.58
N LEU A 237 25.57 8.77 -8.37
CA LEU A 237 24.55 9.12 -9.40
C LEU A 237 25.06 10.12 -10.47
N GLN A 238 26.37 10.16 -10.71
CA GLN A 238 26.94 10.97 -11.79
C GLN A 238 26.80 10.24 -13.12
N TYR A 239 26.28 10.91 -14.15
CA TYR A 239 26.09 10.30 -15.48
C TYR A 239 27.44 9.94 -16.13
N LEU A 240 27.57 8.67 -16.54
CA LEU A 240 28.77 8.11 -17.16
C LEU A 240 28.54 7.97 -18.67
N ASP A 241 28.98 8.96 -19.42
CA ASP A 241 28.80 8.99 -20.88
C ASP A 241 29.75 8.01 -21.58
N LEU A 242 29.30 7.38 -22.66
CA LEU A 242 30.14 6.42 -23.39
C LEU A 242 31.09 7.15 -24.36
N PRO A 243 32.34 6.65 -24.55
CA PRO A 243 33.26 7.22 -25.53
C PRO A 243 32.71 7.17 -26.96
N ALA A 244 33.16 8.10 -27.81
CA ALA A 244 32.66 8.21 -29.18
C ALA A 244 32.91 6.92 -30.00
N GLY A 245 31.83 6.32 -30.51
CA GLY A 245 31.87 5.09 -31.29
C GLY A 245 31.60 3.82 -30.50
N LEU A 246 31.45 3.92 -29.17
CA LEU A 246 30.88 2.88 -28.32
C LEU A 246 29.39 3.19 -28.09
N ASP A 247 28.58 2.15 -28.07
CA ASP A 247 27.16 2.22 -27.73
C ASP A 247 26.79 0.94 -26.99
N PHE A 248 25.67 0.96 -26.28
CA PHE A 248 25.13 -0.24 -25.66
C PHE A 248 24.71 -1.23 -26.75
N SER A 249 25.02 -2.50 -26.52
CA SER A 249 24.45 -3.59 -27.32
C SER A 249 23.67 -4.54 -26.42
N TYR A 250 22.73 -5.28 -26.98
CA TYR A 250 21.92 -6.22 -26.23
C TYR A 250 21.74 -7.54 -26.98
N GLU A 251 21.51 -8.61 -26.23
CA GLU A 251 21.16 -9.93 -26.73
C GLU A 251 19.76 -10.29 -26.22
N VAL A 252 18.95 -10.92 -27.08
CA VAL A 252 17.64 -11.46 -26.71
C VAL A 252 17.70 -12.97 -26.76
N LYS A 253 17.31 -13.62 -25.67
CA LYS A 253 17.17 -15.08 -25.60
C LYS A 253 15.75 -15.41 -25.18
N GLN A 254 15.12 -16.33 -25.88
CA GLN A 254 13.82 -16.83 -25.46
C GLN A 254 14.03 -17.93 -24.41
N ASN A 255 13.45 -17.75 -23.23
CA ASN A 255 13.51 -18.75 -22.18
C ASN A 255 12.80 -20.04 -22.64
N GLU A 256 13.51 -21.17 -22.59
CA GLU A 256 13.02 -22.46 -23.10
C GLU A 256 11.78 -22.98 -22.35
N TYR A 257 11.50 -22.48 -21.14
CA TYR A 257 10.40 -22.91 -20.29
C TYR A 257 9.22 -21.93 -20.27
N THR A 258 9.46 -20.63 -20.38
CA THR A 258 8.41 -19.60 -20.24
C THR A 258 8.02 -18.95 -21.56
N THR A 259 8.78 -19.16 -22.64
CA THR A 259 8.63 -18.47 -23.94
C THR A 259 8.80 -16.95 -23.90
N LEU A 260 9.15 -16.40 -22.73
CA LEU A 260 9.41 -14.98 -22.53
C LEU A 260 10.81 -14.61 -23.04
N ASP A 261 10.94 -13.40 -23.57
CA ASP A 261 12.21 -12.83 -24.01
C ASP A 261 13.01 -12.31 -22.81
N GLU A 262 14.20 -12.87 -22.60
CA GLU A 262 15.19 -12.42 -21.65
C GLU A 262 16.21 -11.53 -22.37
N TYR A 263 16.42 -10.33 -21.84
CA TYR A 263 17.33 -9.34 -22.41
C TYR A 263 18.63 -9.33 -21.62
N THR A 264 19.75 -9.40 -22.33
CA THR A 264 21.09 -9.23 -21.75
C THR A 264 21.71 -7.98 -22.33
N LEU A 265 22.01 -6.99 -21.50
CA LEU A 265 22.70 -5.77 -21.91
C LEU A 265 24.21 -5.99 -21.81
N ASN A 266 24.94 -5.52 -22.82
CA ASN A 266 26.39 -5.51 -22.86
C ASN A 266 26.87 -4.10 -22.47
N ILE A 267 27.43 -3.98 -21.28
CA ILE A 267 27.94 -2.71 -20.73
C ILE A 267 29.43 -2.59 -21.12
N PRO A 268 29.83 -1.55 -21.89
CA PRO A 268 31.23 -1.32 -22.23
C PRO A 268 32.09 -1.10 -20.98
N ASN A 269 33.36 -1.51 -21.03
CA ASN A 269 34.27 -1.32 -19.89
C ASN A 269 34.78 0.11 -19.72
N THR A 270 34.55 0.98 -20.69
CA THR A 270 35.03 2.36 -20.70
C THR A 270 33.90 3.38 -20.66
N TYR A 271 34.13 4.46 -19.93
CA TYR A 271 33.26 5.63 -19.85
C TYR A 271 34.08 6.92 -19.81
N LEU A 272 33.45 8.06 -20.07
CA LEU A 272 34.09 9.38 -19.97
C LEU A 272 34.04 9.87 -18.52
N ASN A 273 35.18 10.36 -18.03
CA ASN A 273 35.27 10.93 -16.69
C ASN A 273 34.24 12.08 -16.52
N PRO A 274 33.31 12.00 -15.56
CA PRO A 274 32.28 13.01 -15.36
C PRO A 274 32.85 14.40 -15.05
N ASP A 275 33.99 14.46 -14.35
CA ASP A 275 34.70 15.72 -14.05
C ASP A 275 35.51 16.25 -15.24
N ASN A 276 35.86 15.37 -16.18
CA ASN A 276 36.70 15.67 -17.34
C ASN A 276 36.28 14.85 -18.57
N PRO A 277 35.26 15.30 -19.33
CA PRO A 277 34.61 14.52 -20.39
C PRO A 277 35.46 14.32 -21.68
N THR A 278 36.78 14.44 -21.56
CA THR A 278 37.76 14.12 -22.61
C THR A 278 38.70 12.97 -22.21
N GLU A 279 38.62 12.52 -20.97
CA GLU A 279 39.38 11.42 -20.41
C GLU A 279 38.52 10.17 -20.36
N GLU A 280 39.01 9.09 -20.98
CA GLU A 280 38.37 7.77 -20.92
C GLU A 280 38.90 7.02 -19.71
N ILE A 281 37.99 6.50 -18.88
CA ILE A 281 38.27 5.70 -17.69
C ILE A 281 37.70 4.30 -17.92
N GLU A 282 38.39 3.30 -17.37
CA GLU A 282 37.92 1.92 -17.34
C GLU A 282 37.32 1.59 -15.97
N PHE A 283 36.20 0.85 -15.97
CA PHE A 283 35.69 0.24 -14.75
C PHE A 283 36.70 -0.76 -14.17
N LYS A 284 36.80 -0.75 -12.84
CA LYS A 284 37.58 -1.71 -12.06
C LYS A 284 36.66 -2.71 -11.40
N ASP A 285 37.23 -3.87 -11.08
CA ASP A 285 36.54 -4.89 -10.29
C ASP A 285 36.03 -4.29 -8.98
N GLY A 286 34.72 -4.43 -8.74
CA GLY A 286 34.04 -3.88 -7.58
C GLY A 286 33.42 -2.48 -7.76
N ASP A 287 33.60 -1.84 -8.92
CA ASP A 287 32.98 -0.54 -9.16
C ASP A 287 31.45 -0.68 -9.22
N THR A 288 30.74 0.16 -8.47
CA THR A 288 29.27 0.17 -8.49
C THR A 288 28.76 0.99 -9.68
N ILE A 289 27.78 0.43 -10.36
CA ILE A 289 27.15 0.99 -11.55
C ILE A 289 25.65 1.02 -11.32
N VAL A 290 25.04 2.17 -11.55
CA VAL A 290 23.58 2.29 -11.62
C VAL A 290 23.18 2.32 -13.08
N LEU A 291 22.48 1.30 -13.53
CA LEU A 291 21.95 1.19 -14.87
C LEU A 291 20.53 1.75 -14.91
N ARG A 292 20.28 2.73 -15.76
CA ARG A 292 18.94 3.22 -16.09
C ARG A 292 18.56 2.78 -17.49
N TYR A 293 17.42 2.13 -17.64
CA TYR A 293 16.85 1.79 -18.94
C TYR A 293 15.34 1.91 -18.90
N ASN A 294 14.70 1.92 -20.07
CA ASN A 294 13.25 1.97 -20.14
C ASN A 294 12.68 0.59 -20.45
N THR A 295 11.52 0.28 -19.89
CA THR A 295 10.75 -0.93 -20.22
C THR A 295 9.50 -0.54 -21.02
N PRO A 296 9.00 -1.42 -21.90
CA PRO A 296 7.72 -1.19 -22.54
C PRO A 296 6.61 -1.23 -21.48
N VAL A 297 5.84 -0.14 -21.37
CA VAL A 297 4.64 -0.12 -20.53
C VAL A 297 3.62 -1.16 -21.01
N LYS A 298 3.21 -2.07 -20.11
CA LYS A 298 2.09 -2.99 -20.36
C LYS A 298 0.78 -2.24 -20.16
N LYS A 299 -0.07 -2.22 -21.19
CA LYS A 299 -1.36 -1.53 -21.19
C LYS A 299 -2.48 -2.51 -20.90
N GLY A 300 -2.43 -3.00 -19.68
CA GLY A 300 -3.45 -3.87 -19.16
C GLY A 300 -3.24 -4.07 -17.68
N ILE A 301 -4.34 -4.35 -17.00
CA ILE A 301 -4.35 -4.66 -15.59
C ILE A 301 -4.65 -6.14 -15.40
N GLY A 302 -4.01 -6.73 -14.39
CA GLY A 302 -4.58 -7.93 -13.77
C GLY A 302 -5.60 -7.46 -12.75
N ILE A 303 -6.84 -7.95 -12.84
CA ILE A 303 -7.87 -7.67 -11.85
C ILE A 303 -8.31 -8.97 -11.20
N GLY A 304 -8.20 -9.02 -9.88
CA GLY A 304 -8.81 -10.03 -9.04
C GLY A 304 -10.13 -9.50 -8.47
N ILE A 305 -11.17 -10.33 -8.44
CA ILE A 305 -12.43 -10.02 -7.75
C ILE A 305 -12.61 -11.03 -6.62
N GLY A 306 -12.77 -10.52 -5.41
CA GLY A 306 -12.97 -11.27 -4.17
C GLY A 306 -14.41 -11.20 -3.68
N LYS A 307 -14.60 -10.91 -2.39
CA LYS A 307 -15.92 -10.93 -1.78
C LYS A 307 -16.81 -9.77 -2.28
N MET A 308 -18.09 -10.06 -2.44
CA MET A 308 -19.13 -9.05 -2.66
C MET A 308 -20.00 -8.90 -1.42
N TYR A 309 -20.36 -7.67 -1.12
CA TYR A 309 -21.19 -7.33 0.03
C TYR A 309 -22.32 -6.39 -0.39
N PHE A 310 -23.55 -6.77 -0.05
CA PHE A 310 -24.76 -6.01 -0.36
C PHE A 310 -25.31 -5.41 0.93
N GLN A 311 -25.25 -4.08 1.02
CA GLN A 311 -25.71 -3.34 2.18
C GLN A 311 -27.22 -3.12 2.11
N ASP A 312 -27.95 -3.68 3.06
CA ASP A 312 -29.41 -3.60 3.10
C ASP A 312 -29.89 -2.21 3.51
N LYS A 313 -31.03 -1.78 2.99
CA LYS A 313 -31.69 -0.57 3.48
C LYS A 313 -32.15 -0.79 4.91
N PRO A 314 -31.88 0.14 5.83
CA PRO A 314 -32.37 0.04 7.19
C PRO A 314 -33.90 0.05 7.21
N HIS A 315 -34.46 -0.49 8.28
CA HIS A 315 -35.90 -0.41 8.50
C HIS A 315 -36.36 1.05 8.59
N GLY A 316 -37.27 1.45 7.71
CA GLY A 316 -37.77 2.83 7.65
C GLY A 316 -36.91 3.79 6.82
N TYR A 317 -35.96 3.26 6.03
CA TYR A 317 -35.16 4.05 5.09
C TYR A 317 -36.03 4.98 4.25
N THR A 318 -35.58 6.22 4.10
CA THR A 318 -36.08 7.15 3.10
C THR A 318 -34.88 7.75 2.39
N SER A 319 -34.99 8.08 1.11
CA SER A 319 -33.92 8.74 0.35
C SER A 319 -33.57 10.16 0.85
N GLN A 320 -34.20 10.60 1.94
CA GLN A 320 -33.93 11.86 2.64
C GLN A 320 -33.24 11.62 3.99
N MET A 321 -33.12 10.38 4.44
CA MET A 321 -32.26 10.06 5.57
C MET A 321 -30.83 10.23 5.10
N PRO A 322 -30.01 11.00 5.83
CA PRO A 322 -28.62 11.09 5.48
C PRO A 322 -27.93 9.74 5.67
N THR A 323 -26.80 9.53 5.00
CA THR A 323 -25.79 8.54 5.40
C THR A 323 -25.19 8.97 6.75
N SER A 324 -24.34 8.19 7.42
CA SER A 324 -23.77 8.66 8.70
C SER A 324 -23.10 10.02 8.52
N GLU A 325 -23.29 10.96 9.45
CA GLU A 325 -22.90 12.37 9.24
C GLU A 325 -21.81 12.77 10.24
N LEU A 326 -20.75 13.40 9.73
CA LEU A 326 -19.95 14.33 10.53
C LEU A 326 -20.58 15.74 10.40
N LEU A 327 -20.79 16.43 11.51
CA LEU A 327 -21.25 17.81 11.55
C LEU A 327 -20.24 18.65 12.34
N LEU A 328 -19.74 19.72 11.75
CA LEU A 328 -18.95 20.73 12.46
C LEU A 328 -19.90 21.80 12.99
N VAL A 329 -19.78 22.18 14.27
CA VAL A 329 -20.63 23.20 14.86
C VAL A 329 -19.81 24.19 15.70
N ASP A 330 -20.23 25.46 15.68
CA ASP A 330 -19.61 26.55 16.43
C ASP A 330 -20.59 27.03 17.51
N ILE A 331 -20.50 26.37 18.66
CA ILE A 331 -21.39 26.56 19.80
C ILE A 331 -20.81 27.67 20.68
N SER A 332 -21.50 28.81 20.71
CA SER A 332 -21.12 29.94 21.56
C SER A 332 -21.66 29.84 23.00
N ASP A 333 -22.74 29.09 23.24
CA ASP A 333 -23.34 28.85 24.55
C ASP A 333 -23.98 27.45 24.61
N TYR A 334 -23.46 26.59 25.50
CA TYR A 334 -23.93 25.21 25.69
C TYR A 334 -25.27 25.10 26.44
N GLU A 335 -25.79 26.17 27.04
CA GLU A 335 -27.10 26.17 27.74
C GLU A 335 -28.27 26.63 26.86
N ASP A 336 -28.00 27.20 25.67
CA ASP A 336 -29.02 27.69 24.76
C ASP A 336 -29.24 26.71 23.59
N TYR A 337 -30.30 25.91 23.64
CA TYR A 337 -30.64 24.97 22.55
C TYR A 337 -30.76 25.65 21.16
N THR A 338 -30.98 26.96 21.10
CA THR A 338 -31.06 27.68 19.81
C THR A 338 -29.70 27.95 19.16
N THR A 339 -28.59 27.92 19.90
CA THR A 339 -27.23 27.95 19.30
C THR A 339 -26.90 26.64 18.57
N TYR A 340 -27.63 25.57 18.88
CA TYR A 340 -27.59 24.28 18.17
C TYR A 340 -28.48 24.27 16.91
N THR A 341 -29.27 25.32 16.67
CA THR A 341 -30.25 25.38 15.56
C THR A 341 -29.80 26.22 14.36
N ASP A 342 -28.63 26.88 14.45
CA ASP A 342 -27.96 27.56 13.32
C ASP A 342 -26.55 26.97 13.03
N PRO A 343 -26.36 25.62 13.01
CA PRO A 343 -25.07 25.02 12.68
C PRO A 343 -24.76 25.17 11.19
N TYR A 344 -23.48 25.39 10.85
CA TYR A 344 -23.00 25.26 9.48
C TYR A 344 -22.45 23.86 9.28
N TYR A 345 -23.18 23.05 8.53
CA TYR A 345 -22.85 21.65 8.34
C TYR A 345 -21.77 21.48 7.26
N TYR A 346 -20.81 20.60 7.54
CA TYR A 346 -19.98 19.97 6.52
C TYR A 346 -20.42 18.52 6.43
N SER A 347 -21.41 18.24 5.60
CA SER A 347 -22.07 16.93 5.56
C SER A 347 -21.19 15.93 4.81
N ILE A 348 -20.32 15.24 5.54
CA ILE A 348 -19.59 14.11 4.97
C ILE A 348 -20.39 12.83 5.22
N PRO A 349 -20.73 12.07 4.17
CA PRO A 349 -21.24 10.71 4.31
C PRO A 349 -20.13 9.82 4.90
N LEU A 350 -20.31 9.37 6.13
CA LEU A 350 -19.50 8.32 6.77
C LEU A 350 -20.12 6.96 6.45
N GLU A 351 -19.29 6.01 6.05
CA GLU A 351 -19.72 4.64 5.78
C GLU A 351 -20.00 3.86 7.07
N LEU A 352 -20.88 2.88 6.96
CA LEU A 352 -21.36 2.05 8.07
C LEU A 352 -20.70 0.69 8.04
N THR A 353 -19.43 0.61 8.42
CA THR A 353 -18.75 -0.66 8.70
C THR A 353 -17.84 -0.51 9.92
N PRO A 354 -18.15 -1.17 11.05
CA PRO A 354 -17.35 -1.03 12.26
C PRO A 354 -16.03 -1.80 12.24
N PHE A 355 -15.81 -2.69 11.25
CA PHE A 355 -14.61 -3.53 11.14
C PHE A 355 -14.25 -3.79 9.68
N ASP A 356 -12.95 -3.92 9.43
CA ASP A 356 -12.34 -4.47 8.21
C ASP A 356 -12.84 -5.91 7.96
N THR A 357 -12.82 -6.76 9.00
CA THR A 357 -13.67 -7.96 9.13
C THR A 357 -14.04 -8.19 10.60
N GLU A 358 -15.18 -8.81 10.90
CA GLU A 358 -15.57 -9.18 12.28
C GLU A 358 -14.52 -10.07 13.01
N PHE A 359 -13.57 -10.64 12.26
CA PHE A 359 -12.56 -11.58 12.73
C PHE A 359 -11.20 -10.95 13.04
N SER A 360 -10.85 -9.83 12.40
CA SER A 360 -9.55 -9.17 12.57
C SER A 360 -9.52 -8.23 13.78
N ASN A 361 -10.68 -7.73 14.22
CA ASN A 361 -10.78 -6.74 15.29
C ASN A 361 -10.00 -5.45 14.98
N SER A 362 -9.68 -5.20 13.70
CA SER A 362 -9.07 -3.98 13.16
C SER A 362 -10.16 -2.96 12.80
N PHE A 363 -9.91 -1.69 13.09
CA PHE A 363 -10.78 -0.57 12.73
C PHE A 363 -10.45 -0.11 11.32
N LYS A 364 -11.46 0.31 10.54
CA LYS A 364 -11.26 0.94 9.22
C LYS A 364 -10.82 2.39 9.45
N ASP A 365 -9.69 2.76 8.88
CA ASP A 365 -9.21 4.15 8.90
C ASP A 365 -9.92 4.94 7.80
N ILE A 366 -10.54 6.06 8.17
CA ILE A 366 -11.22 6.95 7.23
C ILE A 366 -10.56 8.31 7.29
N LYS A 367 -9.88 8.69 6.21
CA LYS A 367 -9.33 10.04 6.03
C LYS A 367 -10.37 10.91 5.33
N ILE A 368 -10.65 12.08 5.90
CA ILE A 368 -11.57 13.06 5.30
C ILE A 368 -10.82 14.35 5.05
N ASP A 369 -10.60 14.65 3.78
CA ASP A 369 -9.98 15.91 3.37
C ASP A 369 -11.03 17.02 3.28
N PHE A 370 -10.72 18.17 3.87
CA PHE A 370 -11.58 19.35 3.85
C PHE A 370 -11.14 20.30 2.74
N ASP A 371 -11.87 20.34 1.62
CA ASP A 371 -11.69 21.36 0.59
C ASP A 371 -12.72 22.49 0.75
N LEU A 372 -12.26 23.68 1.16
CA LEU A 372 -13.12 24.85 1.34
C LEU A 372 -13.73 25.36 0.02
N LEU A 373 -13.31 24.84 -1.14
CA LEU A 373 -13.79 25.21 -2.46
C LEU A 373 -14.77 24.21 -3.08
N ASP A 374 -15.00 23.06 -2.45
CA ASP A 374 -15.85 21.98 -2.97
C ASP A 374 -17.35 22.31 -2.99
N GLY A 375 -17.75 23.40 -2.32
CA GLY A 375 -19.13 23.88 -2.25
C GLY A 375 -19.99 23.19 -1.20
N GLN A 376 -19.42 22.35 -0.33
CA GLN A 376 -20.12 21.73 0.79
C GLN A 376 -20.36 22.72 1.94
N ILE A 377 -19.46 23.68 2.15
CA ILE A 377 -19.59 24.75 3.15
C ILE A 377 -20.23 25.97 2.50
N ASP A 378 -21.33 26.46 3.07
CA ASP A 378 -21.93 27.71 2.63
C ASP A 378 -20.88 28.84 2.76
N PRO A 379 -20.56 29.56 1.66
CA PRO A 379 -19.51 30.58 1.63
C PRO A 379 -19.62 31.66 2.72
N GLN A 380 -20.81 31.86 3.32
CA GLN A 380 -20.97 32.80 4.43
C GLN A 380 -20.20 32.40 5.70
N TYR A 381 -19.88 31.11 5.87
CA TYR A 381 -19.14 30.58 7.02
C TYR A 381 -17.63 30.47 6.77
N ILE A 382 -17.20 30.68 5.51
CA ILE A 382 -15.78 30.73 5.15
C ILE A 382 -15.32 32.18 5.28
N VAL A 383 -14.61 32.49 6.35
CA VAL A 383 -14.04 33.83 6.60
C VAL A 383 -12.53 33.74 6.51
N ASP A 384 -11.94 34.51 5.60
CA ASP A 384 -10.49 34.54 5.36
C ASP A 384 -9.88 33.15 5.02
N ASN A 385 -10.57 32.35 4.18
CA ASN A 385 -10.21 30.95 3.87
C ASN A 385 -10.09 30.05 5.12
N MET A 386 -10.86 30.35 6.16
CA MET A 386 -10.91 29.54 7.37
C MET A 386 -12.36 29.25 7.74
N VAL A 387 -12.56 28.08 8.30
CA VAL A 387 -13.80 27.67 8.95
C VAL A 387 -13.45 27.43 10.41
N LYS A 388 -14.23 28.04 11.31
CA LYS A 388 -14.10 27.83 12.74
C LYS A 388 -15.06 26.71 13.15
N PHE A 389 -14.79 26.02 14.23
CA PHE A 389 -15.78 25.14 14.87
C PHE A 389 -15.31 24.90 16.30
N THR A 390 -16.24 24.58 17.19
CA THR A 390 -15.94 24.23 18.58
C THR A 390 -16.14 22.74 18.83
N ASP A 391 -17.08 22.12 18.13
CA ASP A 391 -17.46 20.73 18.35
C ASP A 391 -17.65 20.00 17.02
N MET A 392 -17.41 18.69 17.06
CA MET A 392 -17.67 17.74 15.97
C MET A 392 -18.72 16.75 16.44
N ILE A 393 -19.80 16.60 15.69
CA ILE A 393 -20.89 15.67 15.98
C ILE A 393 -20.87 14.57 14.93
N LEU A 394 -20.64 13.35 15.38
CA LEU A 394 -20.67 12.15 14.56
C LEU A 394 -21.99 11.43 14.85
N SER A 395 -22.77 11.14 13.82
CA SER A 395 -24.06 10.47 14.00
C SER A 395 -24.28 9.38 12.98
N ILE A 396 -24.87 8.27 13.44
CA ILE A 396 -25.44 7.26 12.58
C ILE A 396 -26.96 7.45 12.59
N PRO A 397 -27.57 7.87 11.48
CA PRO A 397 -29.03 7.95 11.36
C PRO A 397 -29.69 6.57 11.16
N TYR A 398 -28.90 5.48 11.14
CA TYR A 398 -29.33 4.10 10.93
C TYR A 398 -29.40 3.34 12.26
N PRO A 399 -30.59 3.03 12.80
CA PRO A 399 -30.74 2.42 14.13
C PRO A 399 -30.22 0.97 14.23
N ASN A 400 -29.83 0.37 13.11
CA ASN A 400 -29.32 -1.00 13.04
C ASN A 400 -27.79 -1.08 13.18
N TYR A 401 -27.08 0.05 13.07
CA TYR A 401 -25.63 0.09 13.12
C TYR A 401 -25.15 0.82 14.38
N GLU A 402 -24.04 0.34 14.94
CA GLU A 402 -23.36 0.97 16.07
C GLU A 402 -22.15 1.75 15.57
N LEU A 403 -22.04 3.02 15.96
CA LEU A 403 -20.86 3.84 15.64
C LEU A 403 -19.81 3.55 16.68
N THR A 404 -18.75 2.86 16.30
CA THR A 404 -17.58 2.68 17.16
C THR A 404 -16.44 3.48 16.56
N ILE A 405 -16.02 4.53 17.26
CA ILE A 405 -14.87 5.34 16.89
C ILE A 405 -13.72 4.89 17.78
N GLY A 406 -12.67 4.32 17.18
CA GLY A 406 -11.44 3.99 17.89
C GLY A 406 -10.66 5.26 18.22
N GLU A 407 -10.45 6.10 17.21
CA GLU A 407 -9.70 7.35 17.30
C GLU A 407 -10.26 8.37 16.30
N LEU A 408 -10.08 9.66 16.59
CA LEU A 408 -10.40 10.76 15.68
C LEU A 408 -9.25 11.75 15.72
N ILE A 409 -8.63 11.99 14.57
CA ILE A 409 -7.50 12.92 14.44
C ILE A 409 -7.88 14.05 13.51
N VAL A 410 -7.66 15.30 13.93
CA VAL A 410 -7.76 16.49 13.07
C VAL A 410 -6.35 16.94 12.76
N GLN A 411 -5.91 16.71 11.53
CA GLN A 411 -4.55 17.03 11.10
C GLN A 411 -4.55 18.25 10.19
N SER A 412 -3.70 19.23 10.48
CA SER A 412 -3.36 20.27 9.51
C SER A 412 -2.20 19.79 8.66
N VAL A 413 -2.44 19.48 7.39
CA VAL A 413 -1.36 19.16 6.46
C VAL A 413 -0.71 20.49 6.03
N SER A 414 0.40 20.86 6.67
CA SER A 414 1.35 21.77 6.02
C SER A 414 2.32 20.93 5.22
N SER A 415 2.41 21.17 3.92
CA SER A 415 3.48 20.66 3.08
C SER A 415 4.79 21.38 3.43
N GLU A 416 5.29 21.16 4.64
CA GLU A 416 6.70 21.33 4.91
C GLU A 416 7.35 19.97 4.67
N PRO A 417 8.40 19.89 3.84
CA PRO A 417 9.14 18.65 3.68
C PRO A 417 9.77 18.31 5.03
N ILE A 418 9.30 17.25 5.66
CA ILE A 418 9.87 16.70 6.90
C ILE A 418 10.61 15.42 6.51
N GLU A 419 11.91 15.36 6.81
CA GLU A 419 12.80 14.23 6.53
C GLU A 419 12.64 13.07 7.54
N LEU A 420 11.41 12.71 7.92
CA LEU A 420 11.18 11.62 8.88
C LEU A 420 10.08 10.68 8.37
N THR A 421 10.46 9.76 7.49
CA THR A 421 9.60 8.64 7.05
C THR A 421 10.34 7.31 7.07
N GLU A 422 11.24 7.12 8.02
CA GLU A 422 11.85 5.82 8.29
C GLU A 422 11.75 5.60 9.81
N TYR A 423 11.47 4.36 10.25
CA TYR A 423 11.39 3.85 11.65
C TYR A 423 10.01 3.46 12.22
N LEU A 424 8.86 3.81 11.63
CA LEU A 424 7.56 3.37 12.18
C LEU A 424 7.19 1.92 11.80
N ASP A 425 7.64 1.43 10.65
CA ASP A 425 7.25 0.10 10.14
C ASP A 425 8.03 -1.09 10.74
N GLU A 426 9.03 -0.83 11.60
CA GLU A 426 9.90 -1.90 12.13
C GLU A 426 9.68 -2.22 13.63
N GLN A 427 8.89 -1.42 14.37
CA GLN A 427 8.80 -1.55 15.83
C GLN A 427 7.50 -2.22 16.31
N ILE A 428 7.62 -3.50 16.68
CA ILE A 428 6.51 -4.33 17.21
C ILE A 428 6.14 -3.95 18.67
N TRP A 429 7.01 -3.25 19.43
CA TRP A 429 6.85 -3.04 20.88
C TRP A 429 7.08 -1.59 21.31
N GLN A 430 6.21 -1.05 22.18
CA GLN A 430 6.36 0.30 22.74
C GLN A 430 7.35 0.39 23.92
N PHE A 431 8.04 1.53 24.04
CA PHE A 431 8.76 1.89 25.25
C PHE A 431 7.79 2.16 26.39
N THR A 432 7.90 1.40 27.48
CA THR A 432 7.03 1.54 28.66
C THR A 432 7.77 2.06 29.87
N GLU A 433 9.10 2.05 29.83
CA GLU A 433 9.95 2.50 30.92
C GLU A 433 10.83 3.66 30.44
N LEU A 434 11.05 4.62 31.32
CA LEU A 434 11.95 5.75 31.11
C LEU A 434 12.78 5.97 32.36
N GLU A 435 14.08 6.03 32.17
CA GLU A 435 15.01 6.47 33.19
C GLU A 435 15.72 7.75 32.76
N LYS A 436 15.88 8.67 33.72
CA LYS A 436 16.45 10.00 33.50
C LYS A 436 17.76 10.14 34.26
N PHE A 437 18.78 10.63 33.57
CA PHE A 437 20.08 10.98 34.13
C PHE A 437 20.40 12.43 33.80
N THR A 438 21.28 13.06 34.57
CA THR A 438 21.81 14.39 34.24
C THR A 438 23.32 14.24 34.15
N SER A 439 23.89 14.60 33.01
CA SER A 439 25.34 14.60 32.83
C SER A 439 26.00 15.64 33.75
N ASP A 440 27.22 15.40 34.18
CA ASP A 440 27.93 16.35 35.06
C ASP A 440 28.73 17.41 34.27
N ASP A 441 29.73 18.04 34.89
CA ASP A 441 30.57 19.04 34.23
C ASP A 441 31.61 18.46 33.24
N ASP A 442 31.88 17.15 33.30
CA ASP A 442 32.69 16.40 32.35
C ASP A 442 32.03 15.04 32.03
N PRO A 443 31.08 15.00 31.06
CA PRO A 443 30.34 13.79 30.75
C PRO A 443 31.21 12.59 30.34
N SER A 444 32.49 12.78 30.00
CA SER A 444 33.38 11.71 29.55
C SER A 444 33.71 10.66 30.62
N ASP A 445 33.55 10.98 31.90
CA ASP A 445 33.73 10.04 33.01
C ASP A 445 32.43 9.64 33.73
N ASP A 446 31.28 10.09 33.21
CA ASP A 446 29.96 9.72 33.70
C ASP A 446 29.71 8.21 33.61
N THR A 447 28.95 7.71 34.59
CA THR A 447 28.44 6.34 34.61
C THR A 447 26.94 6.35 34.83
N TYR A 448 26.18 5.73 33.91
CA TYR A 448 24.71 5.65 34.01
C TYR A 448 24.28 4.23 34.36
N THR A 449 23.73 4.04 35.56
CA THR A 449 23.19 2.74 36.01
C THR A 449 21.68 2.79 36.03
N LEU A 450 21.06 2.00 35.14
CA LEU A 450 19.61 1.81 35.12
C LEU A 450 19.16 1.18 36.45
N GLN A 451 18.15 1.78 37.07
CA GLN A 451 17.46 1.27 38.25
C GLN A 451 16.63 0.02 37.94
N ARG A 452 16.18 -0.13 36.69
CA ARG A 452 15.47 -1.29 36.15
C ARG A 452 14.31 -1.72 37.05
N THR A 453 13.34 -0.81 37.25
CA THR A 453 12.11 -1.12 38.00
C THR A 453 11.42 -2.36 37.41
N ASN A 454 11.43 -2.46 36.09
CA ASN A 454 11.17 -3.66 35.31
C ASN A 454 12.38 -3.95 34.42
N ASP A 455 12.70 -5.23 34.21
CA ASP A 455 13.79 -5.64 33.33
C ASP A 455 13.44 -5.35 31.86
N PRO A 456 14.39 -4.82 31.06
CA PRO A 456 14.21 -4.65 29.62
C PRO A 456 13.83 -5.94 28.89
N LEU A 457 13.19 -5.80 27.74
CA LEU A 457 12.91 -6.93 26.85
C LEU A 457 14.23 -7.56 26.40
N PHE A 458 14.32 -8.90 26.42
CA PHE A 458 15.56 -9.66 26.16
C PHE A 458 16.70 -9.42 27.16
N TRP A 459 16.40 -8.87 28.34
CA TRP A 459 17.40 -8.64 29.38
C TRP A 459 18.22 -9.90 29.72
N GLY A 460 19.54 -9.75 29.71
CA GLY A 460 20.51 -10.84 29.94
C GLY A 460 21.00 -11.55 28.68
N GLU A 461 20.42 -11.24 27.52
CA GLU A 461 21.00 -11.55 26.19
C GLU A 461 21.78 -10.33 25.68
N ASP A 462 22.45 -10.40 24.53
CA ASP A 462 23.15 -9.23 23.97
C ASP A 462 22.19 -8.25 23.27
N LYS A 463 21.02 -8.75 22.86
CA LYS A 463 20.05 -8.05 21.99
C LYS A 463 19.18 -7.00 22.68
N TRP A 464 19.15 -6.93 24.01
CA TRP A 464 18.25 -5.97 24.68
C TRP A 464 18.63 -4.52 24.38
N LEU A 465 19.90 -4.24 24.08
CA LEU A 465 20.37 -2.91 23.71
C LEU A 465 19.78 -2.42 22.38
N ASP A 466 19.46 -3.33 21.47
CA ASP A 466 18.77 -3.01 20.20
C ASP A 466 17.35 -2.46 20.45
N TYR A 467 16.82 -2.65 21.66
CA TYR A 467 15.48 -2.21 22.09
C TYR A 467 15.53 -1.16 23.20
N VAL A 468 16.63 -0.40 23.28
CA VAL A 468 16.79 0.78 24.13
C VAL A 468 16.96 2.00 23.25
N MET A 469 16.16 3.04 23.49
CA MET A 469 16.37 4.36 22.91
C MET A 469 17.05 5.26 23.93
N ILE A 470 18.14 5.89 23.52
CA ILE A 470 18.89 6.83 24.36
C ILE A 470 18.91 8.18 23.66
N SER A 471 18.38 9.20 24.32
CA SER A 471 18.31 10.56 23.79
C SER A 471 18.65 11.61 24.84
N ASP A 472 18.99 12.83 24.42
CA ASP A 472 19.08 13.99 25.31
C ASP A 472 17.89 14.96 25.18
N GLU A 473 17.84 15.98 26.04
CA GLU A 473 16.81 17.03 25.99
C GLU A 473 16.84 17.91 24.75
N ASN A 474 17.87 17.79 23.92
CA ASN A 474 18.02 18.49 22.65
C ASN A 474 17.70 17.61 21.44
N TYR A 475 17.14 16.41 21.67
CA TYR A 475 16.77 15.43 20.64
C TYR A 475 17.96 14.82 19.88
N ASN A 476 19.15 14.79 20.49
CA ASN A 476 20.25 13.99 19.99
C ASN A 476 20.06 12.53 20.41
N TYR A 477 20.30 11.58 19.51
CA TYR A 477 20.20 10.15 19.77
C TYR A 477 21.56 9.49 19.90
N TYR A 478 21.65 8.50 20.78
CA TYR A 478 22.88 7.77 21.09
C TYR A 478 22.63 6.26 21.01
N GLY A 479 23.52 5.57 20.31
CA GLY A 479 23.51 4.10 20.26
C GLY A 479 24.29 3.49 21.41
N ALA A 480 23.94 2.26 21.80
CA ALA A 480 24.69 1.52 22.82
C ALA A 480 25.01 0.08 22.41
N ALA A 481 26.19 -0.40 22.80
CA ALA A 481 26.65 -1.77 22.55
C ALA A 481 27.40 -2.37 23.75
N ILE A 482 27.61 -3.69 23.74
CA ILE A 482 28.31 -4.43 24.82
C ILE A 482 29.84 -4.43 24.60
N GLN A 483 30.32 -4.17 23.39
CA GLN A 483 31.72 -4.37 23.02
C GLN A 483 32.54 -3.08 23.11
N SER A 484 33.51 -3.05 24.03
CA SER A 484 34.36 -1.87 24.25
C SER A 484 35.31 -1.49 23.09
N SER A 485 35.40 -2.33 22.05
CA SER A 485 36.25 -2.14 20.86
C SER A 485 35.48 -1.70 19.63
N GLU A 486 34.16 -1.57 19.75
CA GLU A 486 33.30 -1.09 18.69
C GLU A 486 33.48 0.42 18.50
N VAL A 487 33.33 0.90 17.27
CA VAL A 487 33.49 2.32 16.93
C VAL A 487 32.17 2.95 16.48
N ASP A 488 31.10 2.16 16.41
CA ASP A 488 29.84 2.52 15.75
C ASP A 488 28.76 2.98 16.73
N HIS A 489 28.97 2.78 18.03
CA HIS A 489 28.03 3.18 19.10
C HIS A 489 28.71 4.08 20.13
N GLN A 490 28.00 5.12 20.57
CA GLN A 490 28.51 6.12 21.50
C GLN A 490 28.62 5.63 22.93
N LEU A 491 27.74 4.72 23.36
CA LEU A 491 27.71 4.21 24.72
C LEU A 491 28.10 2.72 24.76
N HIS A 492 28.85 2.36 25.80
CA HIS A 492 29.18 0.98 26.12
C HIS A 492 28.47 0.54 27.38
N TYR A 493 27.70 -0.53 27.27
CA TYR A 493 27.12 -1.22 28.41
C TYR A 493 28.11 -2.23 29.00
N VAL A 494 28.56 -1.97 30.23
CA VAL A 494 29.50 -2.81 30.96
C VAL A 494 28.73 -3.92 31.69
N SER A 495 28.43 -5.00 30.98
CA SER A 495 27.59 -6.12 31.47
C SER A 495 28.03 -6.74 32.80
N ALA A 496 29.33 -6.73 33.13
CA ALA A 496 29.83 -7.26 34.40
C ALA A 496 29.48 -6.38 35.62
N SER A 497 29.20 -5.10 35.39
CA SER A 497 29.03 -4.08 36.43
C SER A 497 27.72 -3.29 36.31
N ASP A 498 26.93 -3.54 35.26
CA ASP A 498 25.57 -3.02 35.04
C ASP A 498 25.52 -1.47 34.99
N TYR A 499 26.31 -0.89 34.10
CA TYR A 499 26.29 0.55 33.84
C TYR A 499 26.70 0.87 32.39
N PHE A 500 26.31 2.05 31.91
CA PHE A 500 26.75 2.64 30.65
C PHE A 500 27.88 3.66 30.87
N VAL A 501 28.83 3.70 29.94
CA VAL A 501 29.90 4.71 29.84
C VAL A 501 30.09 5.13 28.39
N TRP A 502 30.57 6.35 28.18
CA TRP A 502 30.89 6.83 26.83
C TRP A 502 32.07 6.08 26.20
N ASN A 503 31.94 5.81 24.91
CA ASN A 503 32.92 5.13 24.09
C ASN A 503 33.99 6.11 23.60
N ASN A 504 35.17 6.06 24.22
CA ASN A 504 36.32 6.86 23.81
C ASN A 504 36.85 6.55 22.39
N ASN A 505 36.42 5.44 21.78
CA ASN A 505 36.81 5.03 20.43
C ASN A 505 35.71 5.27 19.39
N PHE A 506 34.59 5.89 19.75
CA PHE A 506 33.50 6.16 18.81
C PHE A 506 33.99 7.02 17.64
N ASP A 507 33.74 6.54 16.42
CA ASP A 507 33.96 7.34 15.23
C ASP A 507 32.70 8.19 14.98
N GLN A 508 32.81 9.48 15.27
CA GLN A 508 31.71 10.42 15.07
C GLN A 508 31.29 10.55 13.60
N PHE A 509 32.09 10.04 12.66
CA PHE A 509 31.83 10.15 11.24
C PHE A 509 31.49 8.78 10.63
N GLN A 510 30.23 8.40 10.78
CA GLN A 510 29.71 7.12 10.29
C GLN A 510 29.31 7.22 8.82
N GLU A 511 29.55 6.15 8.06
CA GLU A 511 29.12 6.04 6.66
C GLU A 511 27.72 5.44 6.60
N TYR A 512 26.76 6.22 6.09
CA TYR A 512 25.37 5.81 5.92
C TYR A 512 24.98 6.03 4.46
N TYR A 513 24.66 4.93 3.75
CA TYR A 513 24.33 4.94 2.31
C TYR A 513 25.33 5.73 1.43
N GLY A 514 26.64 5.55 1.66
CA GLY A 514 27.70 6.23 0.90
C GLY A 514 27.91 7.71 1.26
N SER A 515 27.17 8.23 2.25
CA SER A 515 27.36 9.58 2.78
C SER A 515 27.90 9.53 4.21
N GLN A 516 28.89 10.37 4.52
CA GLN A 516 29.45 10.44 5.87
C GLN A 516 28.62 11.41 6.71
N ILE A 517 27.89 10.88 7.68
CA ILE A 517 27.12 11.69 8.64
C ILE A 517 27.94 11.91 9.91
N GLN A 518 27.86 13.13 10.46
CA GLN A 518 28.45 13.43 11.75
C GLN A 518 27.43 13.18 12.85
N LEU A 519 27.63 12.13 13.63
CA LEU A 519 26.81 11.83 14.80
C LEU A 519 27.32 12.57 16.05
N PRO A 520 26.43 12.86 17.02
CA PRO A 520 26.83 13.38 18.32
C PRO A 520 27.85 12.45 18.97
N LEU A 521 29.03 12.98 19.32
CA LEU A 521 30.11 12.22 19.95
C LEU A 521 29.77 11.85 21.41
N ILE A 522 29.23 12.81 22.14
CA ILE A 522 28.92 12.74 23.56
C ILE A 522 27.82 13.74 23.88
N VAL A 523 27.10 13.54 24.98
CA VAL A 523 26.17 14.53 25.52
C VAL A 523 26.90 15.80 25.98
N ASP A 524 26.21 16.94 25.92
CA ASP A 524 26.67 18.18 26.54
C ASP A 524 26.69 18.08 28.08
N SER A 525 27.49 18.95 28.72
CA SER A 525 27.58 19.03 30.18
C SER A 525 26.29 19.58 30.80
N ASN A 526 25.86 19.02 31.94
CA ASN A 526 24.64 19.42 32.66
C ASN A 526 23.34 19.27 31.85
N THR A 527 23.28 18.26 31.00
CA THR A 527 22.17 17.98 30.08
C THR A 527 21.45 16.70 30.53
N GLU A 528 20.11 16.69 30.42
CA GLU A 528 19.32 15.48 30.74
C GLU A 528 19.48 14.42 29.64
N LEU A 529 19.79 13.18 30.05
CA LEU A 529 19.72 11.96 29.24
C LEU A 529 18.47 11.15 29.61
N PHE A 530 17.87 10.57 28.59
CA PHE A 530 16.71 9.71 28.64
C PHE A 530 17.08 8.33 28.13
N PHE A 531 16.80 7.30 28.93
CA PHE A 531 16.90 5.90 28.53
C PHE A 531 15.48 5.32 28.53
N ALA A 532 14.92 5.15 27.34
CA ALA A 532 13.62 4.55 27.14
C ALA A 532 13.79 3.10 26.69
N TYR A 533 13.05 2.16 27.27
CA TYR A 533 13.17 0.74 26.91
C TYR A 533 11.86 -0.03 27.05
N THR A 534 11.77 -1.11 26.28
CA THR A 534 10.60 -2.00 26.27
C THR A 534 10.72 -3.06 27.35
N THR A 535 9.60 -3.61 27.81
CA THR A 535 9.54 -4.69 28.81
C THR A 535 8.72 -5.86 28.28
N SER A 536 8.75 -7.00 28.97
CA SER A 536 7.92 -8.17 28.61
C SER A 536 6.40 -7.91 28.63
N THR A 537 5.96 -6.80 29.21
CA THR A 537 4.55 -6.37 29.26
C THR A 537 4.22 -5.23 28.30
N SER A 538 5.20 -4.73 27.52
CA SER A 538 5.01 -3.61 26.60
C SER A 538 3.86 -3.82 25.59
N TRP A 539 3.62 -5.06 25.15
CA TRP A 539 2.49 -5.40 24.27
C TRP A 539 1.10 -5.10 24.83
N GLN A 540 0.98 -4.93 26.16
CA GLN A 540 -0.30 -4.61 26.79
C GLN A 540 -0.64 -3.12 26.67
N THR A 541 0.34 -2.31 26.26
CA THR A 541 0.18 -0.86 26.10
C THR A 541 -0.15 -0.57 24.64
N PRO A 542 -1.27 0.13 24.36
CA PRO A 542 -1.66 0.45 22.99
C PRO A 542 -0.65 1.39 22.34
N ILE A 543 -0.35 1.16 21.06
CA ILE A 543 0.57 2.00 20.27
C ILE A 543 -0.01 3.43 20.18
N LEU A 544 0.64 4.41 20.81
CA LEU A 544 0.26 5.82 20.83
C LEU A 544 1.10 6.56 19.78
N LEU A 545 0.46 7.01 18.69
CA LEU A 545 1.13 7.68 17.56
C LEU A 545 1.53 9.14 17.86
N GLU A 546 0.95 9.75 18.88
CA GLU A 546 1.13 11.19 19.18
C GLU A 546 2.22 11.50 20.21
N ILE A 547 2.82 10.49 20.83
CA ILE A 547 3.90 10.70 21.80
C ILE A 547 5.19 10.35 21.08
N GLN A 548 6.02 11.37 20.79
CA GLN A 548 7.44 11.17 20.56
C GLN A 548 7.90 10.22 21.66
N ASN A 549 8.28 9.01 21.27
CA ASN A 549 8.25 7.80 22.11
C ASN A 549 9.20 7.97 23.30
N ILE A 550 8.73 8.74 24.28
CA ILE A 550 9.44 9.43 25.36
C ILE A 550 10.48 10.47 24.92
#